data_AF-A0A7M3M965-F1
#
_entry.id   AF-A0A7M3M965-F1
#
_cell.length_a   1.000
_cell.length_b   1.000
_cell.length_c   1.000
_cell.angle_alpha   90.00
_cell.angle_beta   90.00
_cell.angle_gamma   90.00
#
_symmetry.space_group_name_H-M   'P 1'
#
loop_
_entity.id
_entity.type
_entity.pdbx_description
1 polymer ?
#
loop_
_entity_poly.entity_id
_entity_poly.type
_entity_poly.pdbx_seq_one_letter_code
_entity_poly.pdbx_strand_id
1 'polypeptide(L)'
;DHDDENPMALVMTPEHLELRKRDEPKLGGIFVDFVGGTMAHRRKFGGGRGEAVAKAVGIKGSYLPDVVDATAGLGRDAFVLASVGCRVRMLERNPVVAALLDDGLNRGYADPEIGPWLQERLQLIHASSLTALTDITPRPQVVYLDPMFPHKQKSALVKKEMRVFQSLVGPDLDADGLLEPARQLATKRVVVK
;
A
#
# COMPACT_ATOMS: atom_id res chain seq x y z
N ASP A 1 24.93 3.89 3.13
CA ASP A 1 25.89 4.40 2.14
C ASP A 1 25.37 4.22 0.74
N HIS A 2 25.73 5.12 -0.17
CA HIS A 2 25.35 5.03 -1.58
C HIS A 2 26.15 3.90 -2.24
N ASP A 3 25.46 2.93 -2.83
CA ASP A 3 26.06 1.80 -3.55
C ASP A 3 25.75 1.94 -5.04
N ASP A 4 26.80 2.21 -5.82
CA ASP A 4 26.69 2.40 -7.27
C ASP A 4 26.48 1.10 -8.04
N GLU A 5 26.72 -0.04 -7.41
CA GLU A 5 26.51 -1.36 -8.02
C GLU A 5 25.14 -1.95 -7.67
N ASN A 6 24.36 -1.31 -6.78
CA ASN A 6 23.03 -1.78 -6.45
C ASN A 6 22.12 -1.68 -7.69
N PRO A 7 21.41 -2.77 -8.10
CA PRO A 7 20.56 -2.77 -9.29
C PRO A 7 19.35 -1.84 -9.17
N MET A 8 19.01 -1.41 -7.95
CA MET A 8 17.91 -0.48 -7.67
C MET A 8 18.47 0.87 -7.24
N ALA A 9 17.77 1.95 -7.61
CA ALA A 9 18.10 3.30 -7.16
C ALA A 9 16.84 3.98 -6.61
N LEU A 10 16.96 4.53 -5.40
CA LEU A 10 15.97 5.43 -4.81
C LEU A 10 16.42 6.87 -5.11
N VAL A 11 15.64 7.59 -5.91
CA VAL A 11 16.02 8.87 -6.50
C VAL A 11 15.06 9.95 -6.00
N MET A 12 15.60 10.96 -5.33
CA MET A 12 14.89 12.20 -5.01
C MET A 12 14.94 13.12 -6.23
N THR A 13 13.78 13.42 -6.82
CA THR A 13 13.65 14.47 -7.85
C THR A 13 13.16 15.76 -7.20
N PRO A 14 13.09 16.89 -7.93
CA PRO A 14 12.43 18.10 -7.43
C PRO A 14 10.95 17.91 -7.10
N GLU A 15 10.29 16.91 -7.68
CA GLU A 15 8.86 16.66 -7.57
C GLU A 15 8.50 15.55 -6.57
N HIS A 16 9.28 14.47 -6.50
CA HIS A 16 8.94 13.30 -5.67
C HIS A 16 10.13 12.36 -5.45
N LEU A 17 9.95 11.41 -4.54
CA LEU A 17 10.83 10.26 -4.37
C LEU A 17 10.37 9.10 -5.27
N GLU A 18 11.27 8.57 -6.09
CA GLU A 18 10.97 7.44 -6.97
C GLU A 18 12.00 6.31 -6.91
N LEU A 19 11.53 5.10 -7.22
CA LEU A 19 12.34 3.90 -7.34
C LEU A 19 12.59 3.59 -8.83
N ARG A 20 13.84 3.33 -9.17
CA ARG A 20 14.29 2.96 -10.51
C ARG A 20 15.02 1.61 -10.48
N LYS A 21 14.87 0.85 -11.56
CA LYS A 21 15.65 -0.34 -11.86
C LYS A 21 16.76 0.02 -12.86
N ARG A 22 18.01 0.09 -12.41
CA ARG A 22 19.14 0.70 -13.15
C ARG A 22 19.50 -0.05 -14.42
N ASP A 23 19.41 -1.38 -14.39
CA ASP A 23 19.67 -2.26 -15.52
C ASP A 23 18.52 -2.28 -16.56
N GLU A 24 17.38 -1.66 -16.27
CA GLU A 24 16.27 -1.47 -17.23
C GLU A 24 15.75 -0.01 -17.28
N PRO A 25 16.54 0.97 -17.78
CA PRO A 25 16.17 2.40 -17.76
C PRO A 25 14.87 2.72 -18.52
N LYS A 26 14.52 1.92 -19.54
CA LYS A 26 13.27 2.07 -20.30
C LYS A 26 12.02 1.82 -19.45
N LEU A 27 12.15 1.15 -18.30
CA LEU A 27 11.08 1.04 -17.32
C LEU A 27 10.87 2.34 -16.54
N GLY A 28 11.76 3.33 -16.56
CA GLY A 28 11.60 4.58 -15.81
C GLY A 28 11.41 4.40 -14.29
N GLY A 29 11.08 5.49 -13.61
CA GLY A 29 10.80 5.51 -12.18
C GLY A 29 9.37 5.11 -11.83
N ILE A 30 9.18 4.62 -10.60
CA ILE A 30 7.88 4.42 -9.96
C ILE A 30 7.84 5.21 -8.66
N PHE A 31 6.72 5.85 -8.37
CA PHE A 31 6.49 6.61 -7.15
C PHE A 31 5.02 6.48 -6.74
N VAL A 32 4.71 6.81 -5.49
CA VAL A 32 3.34 6.79 -4.96
C VAL A 32 2.67 8.13 -5.25
N ASP A 33 1.55 8.14 -5.98
CA ASP A 33 0.82 9.37 -6.29
C ASP A 33 -0.67 9.21 -6.01
N PHE A 34 -1.13 9.73 -4.87
CA PHE A 34 -2.54 9.72 -4.48
C PHE A 34 -3.37 10.82 -5.14
N VAL A 35 -2.73 11.85 -5.72
CA VAL A 35 -3.38 13.04 -6.27
C VAL A 35 -3.72 12.83 -7.74
N GLY A 36 -2.77 12.28 -8.50
CA GLY A 36 -2.84 12.08 -9.94
C GLY A 36 -2.78 10.62 -10.39
N GLY A 37 -2.43 10.46 -11.66
CA GLY A 37 -2.10 9.17 -12.27
C GLY A 37 -3.15 8.07 -12.12
N THR A 38 -2.67 6.85 -11.95
CA THR A 38 -3.49 5.64 -11.90
C THR A 38 -4.38 5.59 -10.65
N MET A 39 -3.92 6.15 -9.52
CA MET A 39 -4.70 6.16 -8.27
C MET A 39 -5.89 7.13 -8.34
N ALA A 40 -5.69 8.34 -8.88
CA ALA A 40 -6.78 9.29 -9.07
C ALA A 40 -7.82 8.78 -10.07
N HIS A 41 -7.38 8.14 -11.16
CA HIS A 41 -8.27 7.49 -12.10
C HIS A 41 -9.06 6.36 -11.42
N ARG A 42 -8.41 5.51 -10.62
CA ARG A 42 -9.08 4.43 -9.86
C ARG A 42 -10.06 5.00 -8.82
N ARG A 43 -9.74 6.10 -8.14
CA ARG A 43 -10.66 6.80 -7.22
C ARG A 43 -11.95 7.23 -7.94
N LYS A 44 -11.81 7.83 -9.12
CA LYS A 44 -12.95 8.40 -9.89
C LYS A 44 -13.76 7.34 -10.64
N PHE A 45 -13.11 6.31 -11.19
CA PHE A 45 -13.72 5.38 -12.14
C PHE A 45 -13.59 3.90 -11.76
N GLY A 46 -12.85 3.56 -10.69
CA GLY A 46 -12.65 2.17 -10.23
C GLY A 46 -13.90 1.54 -9.60
N GLY A 47 -14.90 2.35 -9.27
CA GLY A 47 -16.19 1.90 -8.72
C GLY A 47 -16.34 2.13 -7.22
N GLY A 48 -15.30 2.59 -6.51
CA GLY A 48 -15.36 2.96 -5.09
C GLY A 48 -15.94 1.84 -4.22
N ARG A 49 -17.14 2.05 -3.64
CA ARG A 49 -17.87 1.04 -2.85
C ARG A 49 -18.16 -0.26 -3.63
N GLY A 50 -18.17 -0.20 -4.96
CA GLY A 50 -18.38 -1.32 -5.85
C GLY A 50 -17.15 -2.22 -6.08
N GLU A 51 -15.95 -1.77 -5.71
CA GLU A 51 -14.72 -2.53 -5.90
C GLU A 51 -14.71 -3.83 -5.08
N ALA A 52 -14.04 -4.85 -5.61
CA ALA A 52 -13.93 -6.15 -4.95
C ALA A 52 -13.31 -6.03 -3.54
N VAL A 53 -12.27 -5.20 -3.40
CA VAL A 53 -11.64 -4.93 -2.09
C VAL A 53 -12.60 -4.25 -1.12
N ALA A 54 -13.38 -3.27 -1.56
CA ALA A 54 -14.37 -2.58 -0.74
C ALA A 54 -15.46 -3.53 -0.24
N LYS A 55 -15.96 -4.42 -1.13
CA LYS A 55 -16.93 -5.46 -0.77
C LYS A 55 -16.33 -6.49 0.18
N ALA A 56 -15.08 -6.90 -0.04
CA ALA A 56 -14.39 -7.89 0.78
C ALA A 56 -14.21 -7.42 2.23
N VAL A 57 -13.86 -6.15 2.45
CA VAL A 57 -13.80 -5.56 3.81
C VAL A 57 -15.18 -5.32 4.44
N GLY A 58 -16.26 -5.55 3.69
CA GLY A 58 -17.63 -5.54 4.20
C GLY A 58 -18.33 -4.18 4.15
N ILE A 59 -17.82 -3.21 3.39
CA ILE A 59 -18.45 -1.90 3.21
C ILE A 59 -19.87 -2.09 2.62
N LYS A 60 -20.89 -1.64 3.36
CA LYS A 60 -22.31 -1.75 2.97
C LYS A 60 -23.15 -0.68 3.66
N GLY A 61 -24.08 -0.04 2.94
CA GLY A 61 -24.94 1.01 3.52
C GLY A 61 -24.11 2.17 4.07
N SER A 62 -24.25 2.48 5.36
CA SER A 62 -23.43 3.46 6.08
C SER A 62 -22.22 2.86 6.81
N TYR A 63 -22.04 1.54 6.77
CA TYR A 63 -20.92 0.89 7.47
C TYR A 63 -19.59 1.14 6.73
N LEU A 64 -18.66 1.76 7.44
CA LEU A 64 -17.29 2.09 7.03
C LEU A 64 -16.34 1.66 8.18
N PRO A 65 -15.68 0.49 8.08
CA PRO A 65 -14.78 0.03 9.13
C PRO A 65 -13.49 0.84 9.21
N ASP A 66 -12.91 0.91 10.40
CA ASP A 66 -11.48 1.11 10.57
C ASP A 66 -10.74 -0.13 10.06
N VAL A 67 -9.75 0.11 9.21
CA VAL A 67 -8.97 -0.93 8.54
C VAL A 67 -7.50 -0.79 8.94
N VAL A 68 -6.86 -1.92 9.18
CA VAL A 68 -5.40 -2.01 9.16
C VAL A 68 -5.00 -2.78 7.91
N ASP A 69 -4.25 -2.13 7.02
CA ASP A 69 -3.59 -2.79 5.90
C ASP A 69 -2.20 -3.22 6.38
N ALA A 70 -1.99 -4.53 6.54
CA ALA A 70 -0.75 -5.05 7.11
C ALA A 70 0.36 -5.27 6.08
N THR A 71 0.11 -4.93 4.81
CA THR A 71 1.02 -5.20 3.68
C THR A 71 0.88 -4.07 2.68
N ALA A 72 1.13 -2.84 3.14
CA ALA A 72 0.73 -1.62 2.45
C ALA A 72 1.22 -1.55 0.99
N GLY A 73 2.46 -1.95 0.73
CA GLY A 73 3.06 -1.93 -0.60
C GLY A 73 3.03 -0.51 -1.19
N LEU A 74 2.39 -0.34 -2.35
CA LEU A 74 2.22 0.98 -2.98
C LEU A 74 0.94 1.72 -2.52
N GLY A 75 0.27 1.25 -1.46
CA GLY A 75 -0.91 1.90 -0.87
C GLY A 75 -2.16 1.90 -1.76
N ARG A 76 -2.20 1.09 -2.82
CA ARG A 76 -3.26 1.13 -3.85
C ARG A 76 -4.62 0.74 -3.33
N ASP A 77 -4.70 -0.36 -2.59
CA ASP A 77 -5.95 -0.84 -2.05
C ASP A 77 -6.31 -0.06 -0.77
N ALA A 78 -5.33 0.26 0.08
CA ALA A 78 -5.49 1.18 1.20
C ALA A 78 -6.11 2.53 0.80
N PHE A 79 -5.63 3.16 -0.27
CA PHE A 79 -6.16 4.43 -0.78
C PHE A 79 -7.59 4.33 -1.29
N VAL A 80 -7.96 3.21 -1.95
CA VAL A 80 -9.35 2.96 -2.35
C VAL A 80 -10.26 2.90 -1.12
N LEU A 81 -9.85 2.17 -0.08
CA LEU A 81 -10.63 2.06 1.16
C LEU A 81 -10.77 3.41 1.86
N ALA A 82 -9.70 4.20 1.95
CA ALA A 82 -9.72 5.54 2.53
C ALA A 82 -10.61 6.51 1.71
N SER A 83 -10.52 6.44 0.38
CA SER A 83 -11.33 7.24 -0.54
C SER A 83 -12.83 6.94 -0.42
N VAL A 84 -13.19 5.70 -0.11
CA VAL A 84 -14.57 5.29 0.14
C VAL A 84 -15.09 5.77 1.51
N GLY A 85 -14.18 6.09 2.45
CA GLY A 85 -14.49 6.67 3.75
C GLY A 85 -14.02 5.86 4.96
N CYS A 86 -13.30 4.75 4.77
CA CYS A 86 -12.69 4.04 5.90
C CYS A 86 -11.53 4.84 6.50
N ARG A 87 -11.24 4.64 7.79
CA ARG A 87 -9.97 5.07 8.38
C ARG A 87 -8.98 3.92 8.27
N VAL A 88 -7.88 4.13 7.57
CA VAL A 88 -6.91 3.11 7.18
C VAL A 88 -5.56 3.43 7.81
N ARG A 89 -5.00 2.47 8.54
CA ARG A 89 -3.61 2.49 8.99
C ARG A 89 -2.84 1.45 8.19
N MET A 90 -1.83 1.89 7.47
CA MET A 90 -0.94 1.07 6.65
C MET A 90 0.28 0.68 7.46
N LEU A 91 0.64 -0.61 7.49
CA LEU A 91 1.93 -1.08 7.96
C LEU A 91 2.79 -1.45 6.77
N GLU A 92 4.00 -0.91 6.76
CA GLU A 92 5.04 -1.27 5.80
C GLU A 92 6.33 -1.56 6.56
N ARG A 93 6.98 -2.66 6.22
CA ARG A 93 8.20 -3.14 6.88
C ARG A 93 9.45 -2.80 6.10
N ASN A 94 9.33 -2.67 4.77
CA ASN A 94 10.44 -2.38 3.91
C ASN A 94 10.71 -0.87 3.97
N PRO A 95 11.89 -0.43 4.44
CA PRO A 95 12.18 0.98 4.65
C PRO A 95 12.15 1.79 3.35
N VAL A 96 12.50 1.18 2.21
CA VAL A 96 12.45 1.85 0.90
C VAL A 96 11.01 2.06 0.46
N VAL A 97 10.14 1.06 0.64
CA VAL A 97 8.71 1.18 0.32
C VAL A 97 8.02 2.15 1.26
N ALA A 98 8.35 2.13 2.55
CA ALA A 98 7.85 3.08 3.53
C ALA A 98 8.24 4.52 3.16
N ALA A 99 9.48 4.75 2.71
CA ALA A 99 9.92 6.07 2.24
C ALA A 99 9.13 6.54 0.99
N LEU A 100 8.86 5.66 0.03
CA LEU A 100 8.03 5.98 -1.14
C LEU A 100 6.59 6.32 -0.75
N LEU A 101 6.02 5.57 0.20
CA LEU A 101 4.68 5.86 0.74
C LEU A 101 4.65 7.17 1.51
N ASP A 102 5.64 7.46 2.34
CA ASP A 102 5.74 8.68 3.12
C ASP A 102 5.83 9.92 2.21
N ASP A 103 6.68 9.88 1.18
CA ASP A 103 6.74 10.92 0.14
C ASP A 103 5.39 11.12 -0.57
N GLY A 104 4.73 10.01 -0.96
CA GLY A 104 3.39 10.04 -1.55
C GLY A 104 2.33 10.64 -0.62
N LEU A 105 2.36 10.29 0.66
CA LEU A 105 1.45 10.82 1.68
C LEU A 105 1.68 12.30 1.90
N ASN A 106 2.92 12.76 2.04
CA ASN A 106 3.25 14.17 2.23
C ASN A 106 2.70 15.04 1.08
N ARG A 107 2.88 14.60 -0.17
CA ARG A 107 2.29 15.27 -1.34
C ARG A 107 0.76 15.19 -1.33
N GLY A 108 0.20 14.03 -1.00
CA GLY A 108 -1.25 13.85 -0.91
C GLY A 108 -1.91 14.71 0.18
N TYR A 109 -1.26 14.87 1.34
CA TYR A 109 -1.75 15.71 2.44
C TYR A 109 -1.73 17.20 2.08
N ALA A 110 -0.79 17.63 1.24
CA ALA A 110 -0.70 19.00 0.76
C ALA A 110 -1.74 19.34 -0.34
N ASP A 111 -2.42 18.33 -0.90
CA ASP A 111 -3.41 18.56 -1.95
C ASP A 111 -4.70 19.21 -1.40
N PRO A 112 -5.23 20.27 -2.03
CA PRO A 112 -6.41 20.96 -1.52
C PRO A 112 -7.72 20.17 -1.68
N GLU A 113 -7.81 19.21 -2.61
CA GLU A 113 -9.02 18.40 -2.82
C GLU A 113 -9.06 17.23 -1.83
N ILE A 114 -7.95 16.50 -1.69
CA ILE A 114 -7.91 15.27 -0.89
C ILE A 114 -7.21 15.38 0.45
N GLY A 115 -6.28 16.32 0.60
CA GLY A 115 -5.42 16.46 1.77
C GLY A 115 -6.17 16.41 3.10
N PRO A 116 -7.25 17.20 3.29
CA PRO A 116 -7.98 17.23 4.55
C PRO A 116 -8.50 15.85 5.00
N TRP A 117 -9.14 15.09 4.10
CA TRP A 117 -9.65 13.77 4.48
C TRP A 117 -8.58 12.68 4.41
N LEU A 118 -7.55 12.84 3.58
CA LEU A 118 -6.48 11.85 3.45
C LEU A 118 -5.69 11.76 4.76
N GLN A 119 -5.36 12.90 5.38
CA GLN A 119 -4.63 12.97 6.64
C GLN A 119 -5.38 12.30 7.81
N GLU A 120 -6.71 12.36 7.80
CA GLU A 120 -7.56 11.71 8.80
C GLU A 120 -7.76 10.22 8.56
N ARG A 121 -7.68 9.77 7.30
CA ARG A 121 -8.15 8.45 6.87
C ARG A 121 -7.09 7.53 6.30
N LEU A 122 -5.88 8.00 6.00
CA LEU A 122 -4.81 7.16 5.49
C LEU A 122 -3.51 7.54 6.17
N GLN A 123 -2.99 6.66 7.01
CA GLN A 123 -1.78 6.90 7.80
C GLN A 123 -0.80 5.75 7.63
N LEU A 124 0.50 6.06 7.65
CA LEU A 124 1.58 5.09 7.57
C LEU A 124 2.19 4.81 8.95
N ILE A 125 2.44 3.54 9.24
CA ILE A 125 3.19 3.04 10.38
C ILE A 125 4.35 2.20 9.82
N HIS A 126 5.58 2.70 9.94
CA HIS A 126 6.76 1.95 9.54
C HIS A 126 7.11 0.92 10.61
N ALA A 127 6.66 -0.32 10.41
CA ALA A 127 6.87 -1.42 11.34
C ALA A 127 6.64 -2.78 10.66
N SER A 128 7.25 -3.84 11.20
CA SER A 128 6.91 -5.20 10.79
C SER A 128 5.53 -5.60 11.30
N SER A 129 4.66 -6.01 10.38
CA SER A 129 3.33 -6.52 10.70
C SER A 129 3.34 -7.77 11.58
N LEU A 130 4.39 -8.59 11.53
CA LEU A 130 4.49 -9.78 12.38
C LEU A 130 4.63 -9.45 13.86
N THR A 131 5.23 -8.31 14.20
CA THR A 131 5.50 -7.92 15.59
C THR A 131 4.65 -6.76 16.06
N ALA A 132 4.28 -5.83 15.18
CA ALA A 132 3.58 -4.61 15.56
C ALA A 132 2.05 -4.74 15.52
N LEU A 133 1.49 -5.76 14.85
CA LEU A 133 0.03 -5.88 14.74
C LEU A 133 -0.65 -5.95 16.11
N THR A 134 -0.07 -6.68 17.06
CA THR A 134 -0.66 -6.89 18.39
C THR A 134 -0.74 -5.60 19.20
N ASP A 135 0.11 -4.63 18.89
CA ASP A 135 0.21 -3.37 19.63
C ASP A 135 -0.70 -2.28 19.04
N ILE A 136 -1.37 -2.56 17.90
CA ILE A 136 -2.25 -1.60 17.25
C ILE A 136 -3.48 -1.35 18.12
N THR A 137 -3.55 -0.13 18.65
CA THR A 137 -4.68 0.42 19.40
C THR A 137 -5.13 1.76 18.81
N PRO A 138 -6.44 2.06 18.75
CA PRO A 138 -7.56 1.14 19.01
C PRO A 138 -7.62 0.02 17.96
N ARG A 139 -8.17 -1.13 18.35
CA ARG A 139 -8.30 -2.31 17.48
C ARG A 139 -9.23 -2.01 16.29
N PRO A 140 -8.85 -2.35 15.05
CA PRO A 140 -9.68 -2.14 13.87
C PRO A 140 -10.84 -3.16 13.80
N GLN A 141 -11.86 -2.86 13.00
CA GLN A 141 -12.84 -3.90 12.65
C GLN A 141 -12.29 -4.86 11.60
N VAL A 142 -11.44 -4.38 10.69
CA VAL A 142 -10.90 -5.18 9.59
C VAL A 142 -9.38 -5.12 9.55
N VAL A 143 -8.76 -6.28 9.31
CA VAL A 143 -7.36 -6.36 8.85
C VAL A 143 -7.34 -6.84 7.40
N TYR A 144 -6.58 -6.18 6.54
CA TYR A 144 -6.38 -6.50 5.13
C TYR A 144 -4.94 -6.98 4.91
N LEU A 145 -4.79 -8.09 4.18
CA LEU A 145 -3.53 -8.73 3.84
C LEU A 145 -3.46 -8.95 2.31
N ASP A 146 -2.37 -8.51 1.69
CA ASP A 146 -1.96 -8.72 0.30
C ASP A 146 -0.42 -8.86 0.23
N PRO A 147 0.17 -9.88 0.90
CA PRO A 147 1.61 -10.08 0.86
C PRO A 147 2.07 -10.44 -0.56
N MET A 148 3.32 -10.09 -0.88
CA MET A 148 3.93 -10.40 -2.17
C MET A 148 4.19 -11.91 -2.28
N PHE A 149 3.24 -12.65 -2.84
CA PHE A 149 3.39 -14.09 -3.04
C PHE A 149 4.49 -14.43 -4.07
N PRO A 150 5.16 -15.59 -3.93
CA PRO A 150 6.08 -16.09 -4.96
C PRO A 150 5.33 -16.28 -6.28
N HIS A 151 5.63 -15.43 -7.27
CA HIS A 151 5.00 -15.56 -8.57
C HIS A 151 5.49 -16.84 -9.27
N LYS A 152 4.56 -17.76 -9.53
CA LYS A 152 4.78 -18.83 -10.52
C LYS A 152 4.91 -18.17 -11.89
N GLN A 153 6.01 -18.45 -12.59
CA GLN A 153 6.21 -17.97 -13.96
C GLN A 153 5.04 -18.42 -14.84
N LYS A 154 4.19 -17.47 -15.26
CA LYS A 154 3.41 -17.45 -16.51
C LYS A 154 2.41 -16.27 -16.52
N SER A 155 2.87 -15.12 -17.00
CA SER A 155 2.11 -14.21 -17.88
C SER A 155 2.99 -12.98 -18.18
N ALA A 156 3.30 -12.80 -19.46
CA ALA A 156 4.33 -11.89 -19.98
C ALA A 156 3.93 -10.40 -20.01
N LEU A 157 3.08 -9.91 -19.10
CA LEU A 157 2.63 -8.51 -19.04
C LEU A 157 2.39 -8.05 -17.59
N VAL A 158 3.31 -8.38 -16.69
CA VAL A 158 3.36 -7.68 -15.40
C VAL A 158 3.62 -6.21 -15.71
N LYS A 159 2.66 -5.34 -15.37
CA LYS A 159 2.74 -3.88 -15.62
C LYS A 159 4.10 -3.37 -15.13
N LYS A 160 4.73 -2.47 -15.89
CA LYS A 160 6.04 -1.83 -15.60
C LYS A 160 6.28 -1.61 -14.10
N GLU A 161 5.30 -1.02 -13.43
CA GLU A 161 5.30 -0.74 -11.98
C GLU A 161 5.60 -1.96 -11.12
N MET A 162 4.93 -3.08 -11.40
CA MET A 162 5.06 -4.31 -10.64
C MET A 162 6.40 -5.00 -10.88
N ARG A 163 7.02 -4.85 -12.05
CA ARG A 163 8.37 -5.40 -12.32
C ARG A 163 9.44 -4.69 -11.51
N VAL A 164 9.41 -3.36 -11.46
CA VAL A 164 10.35 -2.56 -10.66
C VAL A 164 10.13 -2.85 -9.17
N PHE A 165 8.88 -2.86 -8.71
CA PHE A 165 8.54 -3.10 -7.31
C PHE A 165 8.94 -4.51 -6.82
N GLN A 166 8.68 -5.55 -7.61
CA GLN A 166 9.07 -6.92 -7.27
C GLN A 166 10.58 -7.13 -7.21
N SER A 167 11.34 -6.42 -8.05
CA SER A 167 12.81 -6.49 -8.04
C SER A 167 13.41 -5.94 -6.73
N LEU A 168 12.69 -5.03 -6.06
CA LEU A 168 13.09 -4.49 -4.75
C LEU A 168 12.64 -5.39 -3.60
N VAL A 169 11.34 -5.72 -3.53
CA VAL A 169 10.75 -6.33 -2.33
C VAL A 169 10.98 -7.84 -2.28
N GLY A 170 11.00 -8.51 -3.44
CA GLY A 170 11.01 -9.97 -3.50
C GLY A 170 9.74 -10.60 -2.93
N PRO A 171 9.68 -11.94 -2.83
CA PRO A 171 8.56 -12.64 -2.22
C PRO A 171 8.59 -12.55 -0.69
N ASP A 172 7.43 -12.39 -0.07
CA ASP A 172 7.25 -12.45 1.38
C ASP A 172 7.22 -13.92 1.85
N LEU A 173 8.39 -14.46 2.17
CA LEU A 173 8.56 -15.86 2.58
C LEU A 173 7.86 -16.19 3.92
N ASP A 174 7.55 -15.17 4.71
CA ASP A 174 6.92 -15.24 6.02
C ASP A 174 5.44 -14.83 6.01
N ALA A 175 4.85 -14.70 4.82
CA ALA A 175 3.44 -14.31 4.63
C ALA A 175 2.45 -15.19 5.40
N ASP A 176 2.71 -16.51 5.49
CA ASP A 176 1.85 -17.45 6.22
C ASP A 176 1.74 -17.11 7.72
N GLY A 177 2.74 -16.42 8.27
CA GLY A 177 2.77 -15.96 9.66
C GLY A 177 1.85 -14.76 9.95
N LEU A 178 1.28 -14.10 8.93
CA LEU A 178 0.47 -12.89 9.09
C LEU A 178 -0.98 -13.17 9.51
N LEU A 179 -1.53 -14.34 9.17
CA LEU A 179 -2.95 -14.61 9.33
C LEU A 179 -3.38 -14.67 10.81
N GLU A 180 -2.60 -15.35 11.65
CA GLU A 180 -2.92 -15.50 13.07
C GLU A 180 -2.93 -14.14 13.83
N PRO A 181 -1.87 -13.31 13.79
CA PRO A 181 -1.90 -12.00 14.43
C PRO A 181 -2.97 -11.08 13.83
N ALA A 182 -3.27 -11.19 12.53
CA ALA A 182 -4.37 -10.44 11.90
C ALA A 182 -5.74 -10.80 12.49
N ARG A 183 -6.00 -12.09 12.73
CA ARG A 183 -7.26 -12.56 13.34
C ARG A 183 -7.37 -12.15 14.80
N GLN A 184 -6.26 -12.11 15.52
CA GLN A 184 -6.22 -11.64 16.90
C GLN A 184 -6.45 -10.14 17.00
N LEU A 185 -5.96 -9.34 16.05
CA LEU A 185 -6.15 -7.90 16.02
C LEU A 185 -7.57 -7.50 15.57
N ALA A 186 -8.05 -8.03 14.44
CA ALA A 186 -9.34 -7.65 13.86
C ALA A 186 -10.50 -7.98 14.81
N THR A 187 -11.43 -7.05 15.00
CA THR A 187 -12.63 -7.31 15.82
C THR A 187 -13.79 -7.89 15.02
N LYS A 188 -13.73 -7.89 13.68
CA LYS A 188 -14.80 -8.44 12.83
C LYS A 188 -14.32 -9.34 11.69
N ARG A 189 -13.30 -8.94 10.93
CA ARG A 189 -12.92 -9.66 9.70
C ARG A 189 -11.43 -9.53 9.37
N VAL A 190 -10.86 -10.59 8.84
CA VAL A 190 -9.60 -10.54 8.09
C VAL A 190 -9.92 -10.79 6.62
N VAL A 191 -9.32 -9.99 5.74
CA VAL A 191 -9.41 -10.14 4.29
C VAL A 191 -8.02 -10.44 3.76
N VAL A 192 -7.92 -11.49 2.94
CA VAL A 192 -6.69 -11.87 2.23
C VAL A 192 -6.97 -11.81 0.74
N LYS A 193 -6.11 -11.16 -0.03
CA LYS A 193 -6.21 -11.04 -1.49
C LYS A 193 -5.58 -12.23 -2.21
#